data_AF-A0A3D4W9R5-F1
#
_entry.id   AF-A0A3D4W9R5-F1
#
_cell.length_a   1.000
_cell.length_b   1.000
_cell.length_c   1.000
_cell.angle_alpha   90.00
_cell.angle_beta   90.00
_cell.angle_gamma   90.00
#
_symmetry.space_group_name_H-M   'P 1'
#
loop_
_entity.id
_entity.type
_entity.pdbx_description
1 polymer ?
#
loop_
_entity_poly.entity_id
_entity_poly.type
_entity_poly.pdbx_seq_one_letter_code
_entity_poly.pdbx_strand_id
1 'polypeptide(L)'
;MRHANLTNEGIRIQNRGANLRHWTLHTNNGQGTLILYSSISGDTPVGNFNGSTGAYTATSNRHLKGDITAMTDNTLEKLRELAPSRYRYLRDPDEQFTLGFIAEDVLAVFPELVESVGENGENLAINYAGFSVVAIKAIQEQQVMIQKQQETID
;
A
#
# COMPACT_ATOMS: atom_id res chain seq x y z
N MET A 1 -16.02 13.25 18.84
CA MET A 1 -16.26 12.01 18.07
C MET A 1 -17.69 12.07 17.53
N ARG A 2 -17.92 11.92 16.22
CA ARG A 2 -19.28 11.85 15.67
C ARG A 2 -19.59 10.38 15.39
N HIS A 3 -20.73 9.89 15.87
CA HIS A 3 -21.23 8.57 15.51
C HIS A 3 -21.58 8.58 14.01
N ALA A 4 -21.10 7.59 13.27
CA ALA A 4 -21.44 7.45 11.86
C ALA A 4 -22.92 7.07 11.72
N ASN A 5 -23.66 7.84 10.91
CA ASN A 5 -25.10 7.64 10.70
C ASN A 5 -25.35 6.75 9.48
N LEU A 6 -24.65 5.62 9.42
CA LEU A 6 -25.04 4.45 8.64
C LEU A 6 -25.54 3.44 9.68
N THR A 7 -26.40 2.50 9.31
CA THR A 7 -27.10 1.55 10.21
C THR A 7 -26.23 0.72 11.18
N ASN A 8 -24.92 0.91 11.20
CA ASN A 8 -23.95 0.33 12.13
C ASN A 8 -23.23 1.46 12.89
N GLU A 9 -23.27 1.41 14.22
CA GLU A 9 -22.52 2.31 15.10
C GLU A 9 -21.02 2.26 14.77
N GLY A 10 -20.43 3.41 14.44
CA GLY A 10 -19.03 3.50 14.05
C GLY A 10 -18.38 4.85 14.40
N ILE A 11 -17.05 4.88 14.35
CA ILE A 11 -16.26 6.09 14.61
C ILE A 11 -16.04 6.82 13.30
N ARG A 12 -16.46 8.09 13.23
CA ARG A 12 -16.10 9.00 12.14
C ARG A 12 -15.01 9.98 12.57
N ILE A 13 -13.93 10.01 11.81
CA ILE A 13 -12.84 10.99 11.93
C ILE A 13 -12.92 11.90 10.71
N GLN A 14 -13.17 13.19 10.92
CA GLN A 14 -13.48 14.15 9.86
C GLN A 14 -12.59 15.37 9.98
N ASN A 15 -12.07 15.86 8.85
CA ASN A 15 -11.32 17.11 8.79
C ASN A 15 -12.23 18.34 8.98
N ARG A 16 -11.63 19.52 9.16
CA ARG A 16 -12.36 20.79 9.27
C ARG A 16 -12.40 21.59 7.96
N GLY A 17 -11.86 21.03 6.87
CA GLY A 17 -11.84 21.71 5.56
C GLY A 17 -13.22 21.75 4.90
N ALA A 18 -13.39 22.62 3.90
CA ALA A 18 -14.66 22.77 3.18
C ALA A 18 -15.15 21.46 2.51
N ASN A 19 -14.22 20.55 2.18
CA ASN A 19 -14.52 19.26 1.59
C ASN A 19 -15.04 18.20 2.59
N LEU A 20 -14.95 18.47 3.90
CA LEU A 20 -15.40 17.58 4.99
C LEU A 20 -14.96 16.12 4.81
N ARG A 21 -13.73 15.91 4.29
CA ARG A 21 -13.19 14.56 4.09
C ARG A 21 -13.17 13.83 5.42
N HIS A 22 -13.59 12.57 5.38
CA HIS A 22 -13.67 11.75 6.57
C HIS A 22 -13.40 10.29 6.29
N TRP A 23 -12.94 9.61 7.33
CA TRP A 23 -12.94 8.18 7.43
C TRP A 23 -14.05 7.73 8.36
N THR A 24 -14.72 6.64 8.01
CA THR A 24 -15.64 5.94 8.90
C THR A 24 -15.12 4.53 9.13
N LEU A 25 -14.99 4.17 10.40
CA LEU A 25 -14.54 2.86 10.85
C LEU A 25 -15.66 2.19 11.62
N HIS A 26 -15.99 0.95 11.28
CA HIS A 26 -16.97 0.17 12.02
C HIS A 26 -16.62 -1.32 11.99
N THR A 27 -17.06 -2.04 13.00
CA THR A 27 -16.88 -3.50 13.09
C THR A 27 -18.11 -4.22 12.57
N ASN A 28 -17.94 -5.27 11.76
CA ASN A 28 -19.07 -6.12 11.39
C ASN A 28 -19.46 -7.05 12.54
N ASN A 29 -20.76 -7.38 12.63
CA ASN A 29 -21.29 -8.22 13.71
C ASN A 29 -20.81 -9.69 13.62
N GLY A 30 -20.59 -10.19 12.40
CA GLY A 30 -20.30 -11.62 12.19
C GLY A 30 -18.89 -12.04 12.59
N GLN A 31 -17.88 -11.37 12.02
CA GLN A 31 -16.48 -11.79 12.13
C GLN A 31 -15.64 -10.82 12.99
N GLY A 32 -16.22 -9.74 13.50
CA GLY A 32 -15.48 -8.68 14.18
C GLY A 32 -14.50 -7.93 13.27
N THR A 33 -14.67 -8.04 11.95
CA THR A 33 -13.83 -7.37 10.95
C THR A 33 -13.98 -5.86 11.08
N LEU A 34 -12.88 -5.14 11.20
CA LEU A 34 -12.87 -3.67 11.16
C LEU A 34 -12.88 -3.21 9.70
N ILE A 35 -13.98 -2.61 9.26
CA ILE A 35 -14.16 -2.14 7.89
C ILE A 35 -13.84 -0.65 7.81
N LEU A 36 -13.07 -0.25 6.80
CA LEU A 36 -12.65 1.12 6.58
C LEU A 36 -13.36 1.73 5.36
N TYR A 37 -13.96 2.89 5.57
CA TYR A 37 -14.57 3.70 4.52
C TYR A 37 -13.88 5.05 4.46
N SER A 38 -13.63 5.54 3.26
CA SER A 38 -13.22 6.91 2.99
C SER A 38 -14.36 7.64 2.31
N SER A 39 -14.59 8.90 2.66
CA SER A 39 -15.57 9.73 1.95
C SER A 39 -15.21 9.98 0.48
N ILE A 40 -14.01 9.58 0.04
CA ILE A 40 -13.59 9.56 -1.36
C ILE A 40 -14.26 8.41 -2.12
N SER A 41 -14.45 7.25 -1.49
CA SER A 41 -15.00 6.04 -2.11
C SER A 41 -16.51 5.89 -1.90
N GLY A 42 -17.16 6.87 -1.28
CA GLY A 42 -18.59 6.83 -0.94
C GLY A 42 -18.92 5.62 -0.06
N ASP A 43 -19.89 4.81 -0.51
CA ASP A 43 -20.35 3.61 0.21
C ASP A 43 -19.50 2.37 -0.09
N THR A 44 -18.44 2.50 -0.90
CA THR A 44 -17.51 1.40 -1.17
C THR A 44 -16.44 1.37 -0.08
N PRO A 45 -16.25 0.26 0.65
CA PRO A 45 -15.15 0.14 1.59
C PRO A 45 -13.82 0.19 0.83
N VAL A 46 -12.80 0.82 1.40
CA VAL A 46 -11.45 0.87 0.81
C VAL A 46 -10.56 -0.27 1.30
N GLY A 47 -10.91 -0.87 2.43
CA GLY A 47 -10.24 -2.04 2.97
C GLY A 47 -10.83 -2.50 4.29
N ASN A 48 -10.23 -3.54 4.87
CA ASN A 48 -10.61 -4.05 6.19
C ASN A 48 -9.42 -4.68 6.92
N PHE A 49 -9.50 -4.73 8.25
CA PHE A 49 -8.66 -5.60 9.07
C PHE A 49 -9.46 -6.84 9.49
N ASN A 50 -8.90 -8.01 9.22
CA ASN A 50 -9.48 -9.28 9.64
C ASN A 50 -9.59 -9.35 11.18
N GLY A 51 -10.77 -9.71 11.70
CA GLY A 51 -11.02 -9.74 13.15
C GLY A 51 -10.22 -10.79 13.93
N SER A 52 -9.71 -11.83 13.27
CA SER A 52 -8.95 -12.90 13.92
C SER A 52 -7.44 -12.73 13.75
N THR A 53 -6.98 -12.33 12.57
CA THR A 53 -5.54 -12.27 12.24
C THR A 53 -4.95 -10.86 12.30
N GLY A 54 -5.81 -9.83 12.29
CA GLY A 54 -5.37 -8.45 12.14
C GLY A 54 -4.81 -8.12 10.76
N ALA A 55 -4.90 -9.02 9.78
CA ALA A 55 -4.39 -8.77 8.44
C ALA A 55 -5.21 -7.67 7.74
N TYR A 56 -4.52 -6.67 7.20
CA TYR A 56 -5.12 -5.67 6.32
C TYR A 56 -5.36 -6.24 4.92
N THR A 57 -6.54 -5.97 4.36
CA THR A 57 -6.90 -6.33 2.98
C THR A 57 -7.55 -5.14 2.29
N ALA A 58 -7.00 -4.71 1.15
CA ALA A 58 -7.53 -3.61 0.35
C ALA A 58 -8.62 -4.09 -0.63
N THR A 59 -9.62 -3.25 -0.89
CA THR A 59 -10.63 -3.49 -1.91
C THR A 59 -10.01 -3.41 -3.32
N SER A 60 -10.32 -4.38 -4.20
CA SER A 60 -9.56 -4.57 -5.45
C SER A 60 -10.41 -5.01 -6.66
N ASN A 61 -11.74 -4.87 -6.60
CA ASN A 61 -12.65 -5.32 -7.65
C ASN A 61 -12.39 -4.60 -8.99
N ARG A 62 -12.51 -5.32 -10.12
CA ARG A 62 -12.26 -4.77 -11.47
C ARG A 62 -13.09 -3.52 -11.78
N HIS A 63 -14.36 -3.47 -11.38
CA HIS A 63 -15.24 -2.33 -11.65
C HIS A 63 -14.86 -1.04 -10.90
N LEU A 64 -13.93 -1.13 -9.94
CA LEU A 64 -13.40 0.01 -9.19
C LEU A 64 -12.09 0.54 -9.78
N LYS A 65 -11.60 -0.05 -10.88
CA LYS A 65 -10.32 0.27 -11.50
C LYS A 65 -10.54 0.71 -12.94
N GLY A 66 -9.91 1.83 -13.31
CA GLY A 66 -9.78 2.31 -14.69
C GLY A 66 -8.43 1.94 -15.27
N ASP A 67 -8.27 2.12 -16.59
CA ASP A 67 -6.99 2.10 -17.30
C ASP A 67 -6.09 0.89 -16.98
N ILE A 68 -6.71 -0.29 -16.87
CA ILE A 68 -6.02 -1.52 -16.46
C ILE A 68 -5.09 -1.97 -17.61
N THR A 69 -3.79 -1.78 -17.41
CA THR A 69 -2.72 -2.26 -18.30
C THR A 69 -1.84 -3.29 -17.59
N ALA A 70 -1.11 -4.10 -18.36
CA ALA A 70 -0.09 -4.99 -17.81
C ALA A 70 1.12 -4.17 -17.33
N MET A 71 1.80 -4.65 -16.28
CA MET A 71 3.09 -4.10 -15.87
C MET A 71 4.14 -4.28 -16.98
N THR A 72 5.02 -3.30 -17.14
CA THR A 72 6.08 -3.30 -18.16
C THR A 72 7.14 -4.37 -17.89
N ASP A 73 7.75 -4.89 -18.97
CA ASP A 73 8.75 -5.97 -18.94
C ASP A 73 10.17 -5.51 -18.54
N ASN A 74 10.26 -4.51 -17.66
CA ASN A 74 11.50 -3.98 -17.08
C ASN A 74 11.44 -3.87 -15.55
N THR A 75 10.52 -4.60 -14.93
CA THR A 75 10.27 -4.50 -13.50
C THR A 75 11.46 -5.03 -12.70
N LEU A 76 12.09 -6.11 -13.14
CA LEU A 76 13.29 -6.65 -12.50
C LEU A 76 14.47 -5.68 -12.61
N GLU A 77 14.67 -5.04 -13.76
CA GLU A 77 15.75 -4.07 -13.95
C GLU A 77 15.58 -2.88 -13.00
N LYS A 78 14.38 -2.30 -12.95
CA LYS A 78 14.02 -1.26 -11.98
C LYS A 78 14.24 -1.72 -10.54
N LEU A 79 13.79 -2.92 -10.18
CA LEU A 79 13.97 -3.45 -8.83
C LEU A 79 15.45 -3.58 -8.44
N ARG A 80 16.35 -3.85 -9.41
CA ARG A 80 17.80 -3.91 -9.17
C ARG A 80 18.45 -2.55 -8.96
N GLU A 81 17.81 -1.45 -9.34
CA GLU A 81 18.28 -0.10 -9.05
C GLU A 81 18.08 0.28 -7.58
N LEU A 82 17.16 -0.39 -6.88
CA LEU A 82 16.90 -0.16 -5.46
C LEU A 82 17.91 -0.87 -4.57
N ALA A 83 18.38 -0.16 -3.55
CA ALA A 83 19.28 -0.70 -2.52
C ALA A 83 18.55 -0.82 -1.16
N PRO A 84 18.38 -2.04 -0.63
CA PRO A 84 17.96 -2.22 0.75
C PRO A 84 18.94 -1.52 1.69
N SER A 85 18.40 -0.74 2.60
CA SER A 85 19.15 0.11 3.52
C SER A 85 18.96 -0.38 4.96
N ARG A 86 20.00 -0.18 5.76
CA ARG A 86 19.96 -0.31 7.22
C ARG A 86 20.14 1.08 7.82
N TYR A 87 19.15 1.54 8.58
CA TYR A 87 19.14 2.89 9.14
C TYR A 87 18.57 2.88 10.55
N ARG A 88 18.71 3.99 11.28
CA ARG A 88 18.03 4.25 12.55
C ARG A 88 17.21 5.52 12.42
N TYR A 89 16.07 5.59 13.08
CA TYR A 89 15.34 6.86 13.14
C TYR A 89 16.05 7.80 14.11
N LEU A 90 16.23 9.07 13.71
CA LEU A 90 16.92 10.06 14.54
C LEU A 90 16.23 10.33 15.89
N ARG A 91 14.93 10.03 15.99
CA ARG A 91 14.11 10.21 17.19
C ARG A 91 13.72 8.89 17.86
N ASP A 92 14.33 7.76 17.45
CA ASP A 92 14.14 6.49 18.15
C ASP A 92 14.97 6.49 19.45
N PRO A 93 14.33 6.44 20.63
CA PRO A 93 15.04 6.44 21.90
C PRO A 93 15.90 5.19 22.11
N ASP A 94 15.57 4.08 21.45
CA ASP A 94 16.28 2.81 21.59
C ASP A 94 17.43 2.67 20.58
N GLU A 95 17.63 3.67 19.71
CA GLU A 95 18.61 3.73 18.62
C GLU A 95 18.68 2.44 17.78
N GLN A 96 17.55 1.76 17.61
CA GLN A 96 17.51 0.46 16.96
C GLN A 96 17.70 0.62 15.45
N PHE A 97 18.50 -0.28 14.89
CA PHE A 97 18.62 -0.37 13.45
C PHE A 97 17.41 -1.09 12.86
N THR A 98 16.82 -0.47 11.86
CA THR A 98 15.74 -0.99 11.03
C THR A 98 16.26 -1.28 9.62
N LEU A 99 15.65 -2.26 8.96
CA LEU A 99 15.86 -2.55 7.54
C LEU A 99 14.69 -2.01 6.72
N GLY A 100 14.98 -1.41 5.58
CA GLY A 100 13.96 -0.87 4.69
C GLY A 100 14.56 -0.22 3.46
N PHE A 101 13.82 0.69 2.83
CA PHE A 101 14.30 1.50 1.73
C PHE A 101 14.22 2.99 2.08
N ILE A 102 15.03 3.80 1.40
CA ILE A 102 14.93 5.26 1.43
C ILE A 102 13.81 5.67 0.45
N ALA A 103 12.88 6.49 0.90
CA ALA A 103 11.65 6.77 0.15
C ALA A 103 11.93 7.56 -1.14
N GLU A 104 12.92 8.44 -1.14
CA GLU A 104 13.36 9.21 -2.30
C GLU A 104 13.96 8.31 -3.39
N ASP A 105 14.73 7.29 -3.00
CA ASP A 105 15.28 6.30 -3.94
C ASP A 105 14.16 5.47 -4.57
N VAL A 106 13.16 5.06 -3.76
CA VAL A 106 11.98 4.35 -4.27
C VAL A 106 11.15 5.25 -5.18
N LEU A 107 10.98 6.53 -4.84
CA LEU A 107 10.19 7.50 -5.61
C LEU A 107 10.75 7.67 -7.03
N ALA A 108 12.07 7.58 -7.21
CA ALA A 108 12.72 7.68 -8.51
C ALA A 108 12.42 6.48 -9.43
N VAL A 109 12.12 5.30 -8.86
CA VAL A 109 12.01 4.03 -9.60
C VAL A 109 10.57 3.50 -9.67
N PHE A 110 9.87 3.50 -8.54
CA PHE A 110 8.47 3.07 -8.35
C PHE A 110 7.67 4.18 -7.63
N PRO A 111 7.41 5.32 -8.27
CA PRO A 111 6.69 6.43 -7.66
C PRO A 111 5.31 6.04 -7.15
N GLU A 112 4.66 5.03 -7.72
CA GLU A 112 3.37 4.49 -7.30
C GLU A 112 3.39 3.79 -5.93
N LEU A 113 4.58 3.49 -5.39
CA LEU A 113 4.75 2.90 -4.06
C LEU A 113 5.10 3.94 -2.99
N VAL A 114 5.18 5.22 -3.34
CA VAL A 114 5.53 6.29 -2.41
C VAL A 114 4.38 7.27 -2.29
N GLU A 115 4.02 7.60 -1.06
CA GLU A 115 2.98 8.57 -0.73
C GLU A 115 3.57 9.69 0.12
N SER A 116 3.20 10.93 -0.16
CA SER A 116 3.47 12.03 0.76
C SER A 116 2.54 11.93 1.97
N VAL A 117 3.10 12.07 3.17
CA VAL A 117 2.37 12.02 4.45
C VAL A 117 2.54 13.32 5.23
N GLY A 118 1.48 13.69 5.95
CA GLY A 118 1.39 14.98 6.64
C GLY A 118 0.83 16.09 5.77
N GLU A 119 0.68 17.28 6.35
CA GLU A 119 -0.03 18.40 5.72
C GLU A 119 0.83 19.22 4.76
N ASN A 120 2.16 19.17 4.89
CA ASN A 120 3.10 19.95 4.09
C ASN A 120 3.69 19.18 2.89
N GLY A 121 3.39 17.87 2.77
CA GLY A 121 3.86 17.02 1.68
C GLY A 121 5.37 16.69 1.70
N GLU A 122 6.10 17.11 2.72
CA GLU A 122 7.56 16.95 2.80
C GLU A 122 7.97 15.54 3.21
N ASN A 123 7.15 14.84 3.99
CA ASN A 123 7.48 13.50 4.45
C ASN A 123 6.98 12.48 3.45
N LEU A 124 7.81 11.49 3.12
CA LEU A 124 7.46 10.38 2.24
C LEU A 124 7.29 9.10 3.05
N ALA A 125 6.30 8.29 2.67
CA ALA A 125 6.04 6.97 3.19
C ALA A 125 6.00 5.94 2.06
N ILE A 126 6.36 4.70 2.37
CA ILE A 126 6.44 3.62 1.40
C ILE A 126 5.30 2.62 1.63
N ASN A 127 4.58 2.28 0.56
CA ASN A 127 3.66 1.16 0.51
C ASN A 127 4.44 -0.16 0.37
N TYR A 128 4.97 -0.66 1.49
CA TYR A 128 5.74 -1.92 1.50
C TYR A 128 4.93 -3.13 1.02
N ALA A 129 3.60 -3.14 1.18
CA ALA A 129 2.76 -4.24 0.68
C ALA A 129 2.76 -4.30 -0.86
N GLY A 130 2.84 -3.16 -1.54
CA GLY A 130 2.86 -3.08 -3.00
C GLY A 130 4.09 -3.75 -3.64
N PHE A 131 5.22 -3.82 -2.92
CA PHE A 131 6.41 -4.54 -3.38
C PHE A 131 6.17 -6.04 -3.60
N SER A 132 5.16 -6.64 -2.98
CA SER A 132 4.80 -8.04 -3.26
C SER A 132 4.41 -8.26 -4.73
N VAL A 133 3.69 -7.32 -5.35
CA VAL A 133 3.29 -7.39 -6.77
C VAL A 133 4.50 -7.14 -7.68
N VAL A 134 5.35 -6.16 -7.33
CA VAL A 134 6.61 -5.90 -8.03
C VAL A 134 7.52 -7.13 -8.04
N ALA A 135 7.67 -7.79 -6.88
CA ALA A 135 8.47 -9.00 -6.75
C ALA A 135 7.92 -10.15 -7.61
N ILE A 136 6.60 -10.36 -7.63
CA ILE A 136 5.97 -11.38 -8.49
C ILE A 136 6.30 -11.13 -9.96
N LYS A 137 6.15 -9.89 -10.44
CA LYS A 137 6.46 -9.54 -11.84
C LYS A 137 7.95 -9.70 -12.15
N ALA A 138 8.83 -9.30 -11.24
CA ALA A 138 10.27 -9.50 -11.37
C ALA A 138 10.65 -11.00 -11.44
N ILE A 139 9.99 -11.86 -10.66
CA ILE A 139 10.16 -13.32 -10.72
C ILE A 139 9.68 -13.88 -12.08
N GLN A 140 8.56 -13.39 -12.60
CA GLN A 140 8.07 -13.78 -13.92
C GLN A 140 9.07 -13.42 -15.03
N GLU A 141 9.63 -12.20 -14.99
CA GLU A 141 10.68 -11.79 -15.93
C GLU A 141 11.94 -12.65 -15.77
N GLN A 142 12.36 -12.93 -14.53
CA GLN A 142 13.48 -13.82 -14.24
C GLN A 142 13.26 -15.23 -14.79
N GLN A 143 12.04 -15.76 -14.71
CA GLN A 143 11.71 -17.08 -15.24
C GLN A 143 11.86 -17.15 -16.77
N VAL A 144 11.50 -16.09 -17.49
CA VAL A 144 11.70 -15.98 -18.95
C VAL A 144 13.19 -15.98 -19.29
N MET A 145 14.01 -15.25 -18.54
CA MET A 145 15.47 -15.25 -18.74
C MET A 145 16.09 -16.62 -18.52
N ILE A 146 15.67 -17.35 -17.48
CA ILE A 146 16.16 -18.71 -17.20
C ILE A 146 15.81 -19.67 -18.35
N GLN A 147 14.58 -19.62 -18.86
CA GLN A 147 14.16 -20.46 -20.00
C GLN A 147 15.00 -20.18 -21.25
N LYS A 148 15.23 -18.90 -21.56
CA LYS A 148 16.07 -18.49 -22.69
C LYS A 148 17.53 -18.95 -22.53
N GLN A 149 18.06 -18.93 -21.30
CA GLN A 149 19.40 -19.44 -21.02
C GLN A 149 19.46 -20.95 -21.23
N GLN A 150 18.45 -21.72 -20.81
CA GLN A 150 18.39 -23.17 -21.00
C GLN A 150 18.41 -23.55 -22.50
N GLU A 151 17.62 -22.86 -23.33
CA GLU A 151 17.61 -23.07 -24.79
C GLU A 151 18.95 -22.79 -25.48
N THR A 152 19.83 -21.98 -24.86
CA THR A 152 21.15 -21.67 -25.40
C THR A 152 22.21 -22.69 -24.98
N ILE A 153 21.96 -23.41 -23.87
CA ILE A 153 22.87 -24.40 -23.30
C ILE A 153 22.66 -25.78 -23.93
N ASP A 154 21.43 -26.08 -24.37
CA ASP A 154 21.05 -27.31 -25.09
C ASP A 154 21.35 -27.24 -26.60
#